data_AF-A0A5B0UZW2-F1
#
_entry.id   AF-A0A5B0UZW2-F1
#
_cell.length_a   1.000
_cell.length_b   1.000
_cell.length_c   1.000
_cell.angle_alpha   90.00
_cell.angle_beta   90.00
_cell.angle_gamma   90.00
#
_symmetry.space_group_name_H-M   'P 1'
#
loop_
_entity.id
_entity.type
_entity.pdbx_description
1 polymer ?
#
loop_
_entity_poly.entity_id
_entity_poly.type
_entity_poly.pdbx_seq_one_letter_code
_entity_poly.pdbx_strand_id
1 'polypeptide(L)'
;GSYARGAVPSGASTGIYEALELRDGGSDYLGKGVLKAVSNVNNIIGPAIVGKDPTEQVEIDNFMVQQLDGTSNEWGWCKQKLGANAILAVSLAVCKAGAMVKKIPLYQHIANLAGNKTLVLPVPAFNVINGGSHAGN
;
A
#
# COMPACT_ATOMS: atom_id res chain seq x y z
N GLY A 1 23.79 -0.33 0.38
CA GLY A 1 22.43 -0.82 0.08
C GLY A 1 21.51 0.35 -0.18
N SER A 2 20.38 0.13 -0.86
CA SER A 2 19.33 1.14 -1.05
C SER A 2 18.41 1.18 0.18
N TYR A 3 17.93 2.35 0.57
CA TYR A 3 16.94 2.52 1.64
C TYR A 3 15.69 3.21 1.10
N ALA A 4 14.53 2.59 1.31
CA ALA A 4 13.24 3.10 0.85
C ALA A 4 12.21 3.05 1.98
N ARG A 5 11.19 3.92 1.91
CA ARG A 5 10.11 4.01 2.89
C ARG A 5 8.76 4.18 2.20
N GLY A 6 7.81 3.32 2.54
CA GLY A 6 6.39 3.43 2.21
C GLY A 6 5.58 3.84 3.44
N ALA A 7 4.56 4.65 3.25
CA ALA A 7 3.55 4.97 4.25
C ALA A 7 2.20 4.98 3.54
N VAL A 8 1.14 4.67 4.27
CA VAL A 8 -0.18 4.44 3.70
C VAL A 8 -1.16 5.48 4.22
N PRO A 9 -1.93 6.13 3.35
CA PRO A 9 -3.02 6.99 3.79
C PRO A 9 -4.15 6.15 4.39
N SER A 10 -5.04 6.81 5.14
CA SER A 10 -6.31 6.22 5.56
C SER A 10 -7.46 7.11 5.09
N GLY A 11 -8.58 6.50 4.73
CA GLY A 11 -9.79 7.19 4.29
C GLY A 11 -10.76 7.44 5.45
N ALA A 12 -11.55 8.51 5.36
CA ALA A 12 -12.67 8.77 6.28
C ALA A 12 -13.98 8.11 5.81
N SER A 13 -14.12 7.90 4.50
CA SER A 13 -15.28 7.27 3.86
C SER A 13 -14.85 5.90 3.32
N THR A 14 -14.97 4.86 4.13
CA THR A 14 -14.64 3.50 3.72
C THR A 14 -15.78 2.89 2.92
N GLY A 15 -15.61 2.70 1.62
CA GLY A 15 -16.56 1.95 0.80
C GLY A 15 -16.58 0.46 1.18
N ILE A 16 -17.74 -0.19 1.11
CA ILE A 16 -17.90 -1.63 1.42
C ILE A 16 -17.10 -2.55 0.49
N TYR A 17 -16.62 -2.03 -0.64
CA TYR A 17 -15.85 -2.75 -1.64
C TYR A 17 -14.34 -2.49 -1.56
N GLU A 18 -13.89 -1.67 -0.61
CA GLU A 18 -12.46 -1.38 -0.43
C GLU A 18 -11.73 -2.56 0.20
N ALA A 19 -10.44 -2.69 -0.12
CA ALA A 19 -9.57 -3.62 0.59
C ALA A 19 -9.48 -3.21 2.07
N LEU A 20 -9.46 -4.18 2.97
CA LEU A 20 -9.72 -3.93 4.38
C LEU A 20 -8.48 -3.38 5.10
N GLU A 21 -8.57 -2.15 5.59
CA GLU A 21 -7.58 -1.59 6.52
C GLU A 21 -7.67 -2.32 7.87
N LEU A 22 -6.55 -2.88 8.34
CA LEU A 22 -6.51 -3.57 9.64
C LEU A 22 -6.24 -2.57 10.76
N ARG A 23 -7.22 -2.41 11.65
CA ARG A 23 -7.14 -1.62 12.89
C ARG A 23 -7.15 -2.53 14.11
N ASP A 24 -6.52 -2.07 15.18
CA ASP A 24 -6.36 -2.85 16.42
C ASP A 24 -7.68 -2.99 17.19
N GLY A 25 -8.54 -1.96 17.13
CA GLY A 25 -9.63 -1.77 18.09
C GLY A 25 -9.10 -1.37 19.47
N GLY A 26 -9.94 -1.47 20.50
CA GLY A 26 -9.56 -1.20 21.89
C GLY A 26 -9.52 0.28 22.27
N SER A 27 -8.86 0.59 23.39
CA SER A 27 -8.79 1.94 23.98
C SER A 27 -7.80 2.87 23.27
N ASP A 28 -6.72 2.32 22.75
CA ASP A 28 -5.60 3.10 22.23
C ASP A 28 -5.99 3.78 20.92
N TYR A 29 -5.63 5.06 20.80
CA TYR A 29 -5.96 5.89 19.63
C TYR A 29 -7.46 5.83 19.25
N LEU A 30 -8.35 5.69 20.23
CA LEU A 30 -9.80 5.54 19.99
C LEU A 30 -10.13 4.34 19.10
N GLY A 31 -9.41 3.24 19.28
CA GLY A 31 -9.55 2.00 18.50
C GLY A 31 -8.85 2.03 17.14
N LYS A 32 -8.14 3.12 16.80
CA LYS A 32 -7.50 3.32 15.49
C LYS A 32 -6.03 2.91 15.46
N GLY A 33 -5.55 2.19 16.47
CA GLY A 33 -4.22 1.57 16.45
C GLY A 33 -4.02 0.68 15.21
N VAL A 34 -2.75 0.45 14.83
CA VAL A 34 -2.35 -0.39 13.69
C VAL A 34 -1.21 -1.36 14.04
N LEU A 35 -0.98 -1.64 15.32
CA LEU A 35 0.08 -2.51 15.81
C LEU A 35 -0.05 -3.94 15.25
N LYS A 36 -1.27 -4.44 15.01
CA LYS A 36 -1.49 -5.72 14.31
C LYS A 36 -0.94 -5.69 12.88
N ALA A 37 -1.24 -4.64 12.11
CA ALA A 37 -0.73 -4.48 10.76
C ALA A 37 0.81 -4.32 10.74
N VAL A 38 1.37 -3.55 11.68
CA VAL A 38 2.83 -3.40 11.85
C VAL A 38 3.48 -4.74 12.21
N SER A 39 2.86 -5.52 13.09
CA SER A 39 3.32 -6.87 13.44
C SER A 39 3.29 -7.80 12.22
N ASN A 40 2.23 -7.76 11.41
CA ASN A 40 2.17 -8.53 10.17
C ASN A 40 3.29 -8.17 9.20
N VAL A 41 3.65 -6.89 9.08
CA VAL A 41 4.82 -6.47 8.27
C VAL A 41 6.10 -7.07 8.83
N ASN A 42 6.38 -6.92 10.12
CA ASN A 42 7.66 -7.30 10.70
C ASN A 42 7.86 -8.82 10.84
N ASN A 43 6.78 -9.55 11.14
CA ASN A 43 6.86 -10.96 11.54
C ASN A 43 6.41 -11.93 10.43
N ILE A 44 5.67 -11.46 9.43
CA ILE A 44 5.13 -12.31 8.35
C ILE A 44 5.66 -11.85 6.99
N ILE A 45 5.31 -10.63 6.56
CA ILE A 45 5.64 -10.16 5.20
C ILE A 45 7.15 -9.99 5.04
N GLY A 46 7.78 -9.27 5.97
CA GLY A 46 9.21 -8.95 5.94
C GLY A 46 10.09 -10.18 5.74
N PRO A 47 10.02 -11.20 6.62
CA PRO A 47 10.78 -12.44 6.47
C PRO A 47 10.49 -13.17 5.16
N ALA A 48 9.24 -13.16 4.69
CA ALA A 48 8.83 -13.90 3.49
C ALA A 48 9.33 -13.29 2.17
N ILE A 49 9.70 -12.00 2.15
CA ILE A 49 10.19 -11.32 0.94
C ILE A 49 11.70 -11.05 0.95
N VAL A 50 12.42 -11.46 2.00
CA VAL A 50 13.89 -11.38 2.04
C VAL A 50 14.47 -12.19 0.87
N GLY A 51 15.42 -11.58 0.15
CA GLY A 51 16.10 -12.20 -0.99
C GLY A 51 15.36 -12.07 -2.32
N LYS A 52 14.13 -11.52 -2.35
CA LYS A 52 13.43 -11.19 -3.60
C LYS A 52 13.99 -9.93 -4.25
N ASP A 53 13.98 -9.88 -5.58
CA ASP A 53 14.42 -8.72 -6.35
C ASP A 53 13.34 -7.61 -6.27
N PRO A 54 13.66 -6.42 -5.70
CA PRO A 54 12.68 -5.34 -5.57
C PRO A 54 12.24 -4.73 -6.91
N THR A 55 12.87 -5.11 -8.03
CA THR A 55 12.46 -4.69 -9.36
C THR A 55 11.33 -5.52 -9.96
N GLU A 56 11.03 -6.69 -9.35
CA GLU A 56 9.94 -7.62 -9.70
C GLU A 56 8.66 -7.31 -8.92
N GLN A 57 8.14 -6.09 -9.09
CA GLN A 57 6.99 -5.55 -8.36
C GLN A 57 5.76 -6.48 -8.42
N VAL A 58 5.40 -6.95 -9.62
CA VAL A 58 4.21 -7.78 -9.84
C VAL A 58 4.34 -9.12 -9.12
N GLU A 59 5.53 -9.73 -9.11
CA GLU A 59 5.76 -10.98 -8.41
C GLU A 59 5.59 -10.81 -6.90
N ILE A 60 6.22 -9.77 -6.33
CA ILE A 60 6.16 -9.50 -4.88
C ILE A 60 4.74 -9.16 -4.45
N ASP A 61 4.02 -8.31 -5.19
CA ASP A 61 2.64 -7.95 -4.88
C ASP A 61 1.71 -9.17 -4.94
N ASN A 62 1.82 -9.99 -6.00
CA ASN A 62 1.03 -11.22 -6.11
C ASN A 62 1.37 -12.22 -5.01
N PHE A 63 2.63 -12.36 -4.64
CA PHE A 63 3.03 -13.21 -3.52
C PHE A 63 2.39 -12.75 -2.20
N MET A 64 2.45 -11.45 -1.88
CA MET A 64 1.83 -10.90 -0.66
C MET A 64 0.30 -11.09 -0.66
N VAL A 65 -0.36 -10.83 -1.79
CA VAL A 65 -1.82 -10.84 -1.88
C VAL A 65 -2.38 -12.26 -1.95
N GLN A 66 -1.84 -13.09 -2.84
CA GLN A 66 -2.43 -14.39 -3.19
C GLN A 66 -1.91 -15.51 -2.27
N GLN A 67 -0.66 -15.45 -1.83
CA GLN A 67 -0.02 -16.54 -1.09
C GLN A 67 0.09 -16.25 0.41
N LEU A 68 0.52 -15.04 0.81
CA LEU A 68 0.68 -14.72 2.24
C LEU A 68 -0.65 -14.37 2.92
N ASP A 69 -1.41 -13.46 2.30
CA ASP A 69 -2.73 -13.07 2.79
C ASP A 69 -3.79 -14.11 2.41
N GLY A 70 -4.00 -14.32 1.10
CA GLY A 70 -4.88 -15.35 0.56
C GLY A 70 -6.37 -15.12 0.81
N THR A 71 -6.79 -13.97 1.35
CA THR A 71 -8.20 -13.69 1.62
C THR A 71 -8.87 -13.01 0.44
N SER A 72 -10.04 -13.53 0.07
CA SER A 72 -10.90 -12.97 -0.96
C SER A 72 -12.35 -12.85 -0.48
N ASN A 73 -13.09 -11.96 -1.11
CA ASN A 73 -14.54 -11.87 -1.04
C ASN A 73 -15.11 -11.95 -2.47
N GLU A 74 -16.42 -11.79 -2.62
CA GLU A 74 -17.11 -11.81 -3.93
C GLU A 74 -16.62 -10.73 -4.93
N TRP A 75 -15.82 -9.76 -4.47
CA TRP A 75 -15.24 -8.66 -5.27
C TRP A 75 -13.73 -8.84 -5.53
N GLY A 76 -13.13 -9.92 -5.04
CA GLY A 76 -11.71 -10.25 -5.24
C GLY A 76 -10.88 -10.25 -3.96
N TRP A 77 -9.58 -10.00 -4.07
CA TRP A 77 -8.63 -10.09 -2.95
C TRP A 77 -8.84 -8.97 -1.93
N CYS A 78 -9.43 -9.29 -0.77
CA CYS A 78 -9.84 -8.31 0.24
C CYS A 78 -8.76 -7.96 1.26
N LYS A 79 -7.70 -8.77 1.37
CA LYS A 79 -6.51 -8.49 2.21
C LYS A 79 -6.85 -8.39 3.70
N GLN A 80 -7.86 -9.13 4.15
CA GLN A 80 -8.42 -9.09 5.49
C GLN A 80 -7.45 -9.62 6.55
N LYS A 81 -6.65 -10.64 6.22
CA LYS A 81 -5.79 -11.34 7.19
C LYS A 81 -4.58 -10.50 7.58
N LEU A 82 -3.86 -9.98 6.58
CA LEU A 82 -2.66 -9.18 6.80
C LEU A 82 -2.96 -7.69 6.95
N GLY A 83 -4.06 -7.23 6.37
CA GLY A 83 -4.43 -5.82 6.28
C GLY A 83 -3.92 -5.19 4.99
N ALA A 84 -4.81 -4.52 4.27
CA ALA A 84 -4.46 -3.78 3.04
C ALA A 84 -3.41 -2.70 3.31
N ASN A 85 -3.44 -2.08 4.49
CA ASN A 85 -2.43 -1.13 4.97
C ASN A 85 -1.05 -1.78 5.18
N ALA A 86 -0.96 -3.02 5.67
CA ALA A 86 0.32 -3.71 5.78
C ALA A 86 0.92 -4.01 4.39
N ILE A 87 0.12 -4.59 3.49
CA ILE A 87 0.54 -4.97 2.14
C ILE A 87 0.93 -3.73 1.32
N LEU A 88 0.12 -2.67 1.33
CA LEU A 88 0.37 -1.46 0.55
C LEU A 88 1.61 -0.71 1.05
N ALA A 89 1.88 -0.68 2.36
CA ALA A 89 3.09 -0.07 2.91
C ALA A 89 4.36 -0.70 2.33
N VAL A 90 4.38 -2.04 2.30
CA VAL A 90 5.51 -2.82 1.78
C VAL A 90 5.59 -2.67 0.26
N SER A 91 4.47 -2.78 -0.47
CA SER A 91 4.39 -2.61 -1.92
C SER A 91 4.99 -1.26 -2.39
N LEU A 92 4.64 -0.16 -1.72
CA LEU A 92 5.19 1.17 -2.01
C LEU A 92 6.69 1.28 -1.69
N ALA A 93 7.15 0.66 -0.60
CA ALA A 93 8.56 0.63 -0.24
C ALA A 93 9.39 -0.17 -1.26
N VAL A 94 8.87 -1.31 -1.71
CA VAL A 94 9.47 -2.16 -2.76
C VAL A 94 9.56 -1.39 -4.08
N CYS A 95 8.49 -0.72 -4.51
CA CYS A 95 8.49 0.08 -5.74
C CYS A 95 9.58 1.16 -5.72
N LYS A 96 9.71 1.87 -4.59
CA LYS A 96 10.78 2.86 -4.40
C LYS A 96 12.17 2.22 -4.44
N ALA A 97 12.35 1.07 -3.77
CA ALA A 97 13.61 0.34 -3.80
C ALA A 97 13.96 -0.13 -5.22
N GLY A 98 12.99 -0.64 -6.00
CA GLY A 98 13.15 -1.04 -7.39
C GLY A 98 13.60 0.11 -8.28
N ALA A 99 13.02 1.30 -8.11
CA ALA A 99 13.48 2.52 -8.81
C ALA A 99 14.93 2.88 -8.47
N MET A 100 15.31 2.80 -7.18
CA MET A 100 16.68 3.07 -6.72
C MET A 100 17.69 2.05 -7.27
N VAL A 101 17.34 0.76 -7.29
CA VAL A 101 18.17 -0.31 -7.88
C VAL A 101 18.38 -0.05 -9.37
N LYS A 102 17.33 0.33 -10.09
CA LYS A 102 17.38 0.71 -11.51
C LYS A 102 18.03 2.08 -11.77
N LYS A 103 18.37 2.84 -10.72
CA LYS A 103 18.94 4.20 -10.78
C LYS A 103 18.11 5.17 -11.64
N ILE A 104 16.79 5.04 -11.56
CA ILE A 104 15.84 5.91 -12.26
C ILE A 104 14.92 6.60 -11.24
N PRO A 105 14.35 7.76 -11.58
CA PRO A 105 13.30 8.37 -10.76
C PRO A 105 12.09 7.45 -10.58
N LEU A 106 11.41 7.56 -9.44
CA LEU A 106 10.23 6.73 -9.12
C LEU A 106 9.13 6.82 -10.20
N TYR A 107 8.84 8.02 -10.70
CA TYR A 107 7.81 8.20 -11.73
C TYR A 107 8.14 7.42 -13.02
N GLN A 108 9.44 7.33 -13.38
CA GLN A 108 9.88 6.59 -14.55
C GLN A 108 9.77 5.09 -14.31
N HIS A 109 10.10 4.64 -13.09
CA HIS A 109 9.93 3.23 -12.72
C HIS A 109 8.46 2.81 -12.78
N ILE A 110 7.54 3.63 -12.24
CA ILE A 110 6.09 3.39 -12.32
C ILE A 110 5.63 3.38 -13.78
N ALA A 111 6.09 4.32 -14.61
CA ALA A 111 5.75 4.33 -16.04
C ALA A 111 6.20 3.05 -16.75
N ASN A 112 7.42 2.57 -16.46
CA ASN A 112 7.92 1.31 -17.01
C ASN A 112 7.05 0.12 -16.57
N LEU A 113 6.67 0.05 -15.28
CA LEU A 113 5.79 -1.00 -14.75
C LEU A 113 4.40 -0.98 -15.41
N ALA A 114 3.87 0.21 -15.71
CA ALA A 114 2.57 0.41 -16.35
C ALA A 114 2.62 0.27 -17.89
N GLY A 115 3.79 0.10 -18.50
CA GLY A 115 3.94 0.08 -19.97
C GLY A 115 3.76 1.45 -20.64
N ASN A 116 3.85 2.55 -19.87
CA ASN A 116 3.68 3.90 -20.36
C ASN A 116 4.95 4.41 -21.03
N LYS A 117 4.87 4.72 -22.33
CA LYS A 117 6.00 5.27 -23.11
C LYS A 117 6.15 6.78 -23.00
N THR A 118 5.05 7.48 -22.69
CA THR A 118 5.00 8.94 -22.63
C THR A 118 4.53 9.37 -21.25
N LEU A 119 5.29 10.27 -20.63
CA LEU A 119 4.95 10.88 -19.35
C LEU A 119 4.14 12.16 -19.57
N VAL A 120 3.18 12.41 -18.69
CA VAL A 120 2.32 13.59 -18.72
C VAL A 120 2.25 14.18 -17.31
N LEU A 121 2.30 15.51 -17.21
CA LEU A 121 1.99 16.20 -15.97
C LEU A 121 0.47 16.37 -15.85
N PRO A 122 -0.16 15.89 -14.76
CA PRO A 122 -1.60 16.06 -14.58
C PRO A 122 -1.95 17.51 -14.29
N VAL A 123 -3.11 17.96 -14.78
CA VAL A 123 -3.69 19.24 -14.34
C VAL A 123 -4.14 19.08 -12.87
N PRO A 124 -3.66 19.93 -11.95
CA PRO A 124 -4.03 19.79 -10.55
C PRO A 124 -5.48 20.24 -10.32
N ALA A 125 -6.25 19.40 -9.63
CA ALA A 125 -7.58 19.74 -9.11
C ALA A 125 -7.45 20.10 -7.63
N PHE A 126 -7.49 21.40 -7.31
CA PHE A 126 -7.37 21.89 -5.93
C PHE A 126 -8.74 21.90 -5.25
N ASN A 127 -8.85 21.21 -4.12
CA ASN A 127 -10.03 21.29 -3.27
C ASN A 127 -10.00 22.59 -2.44
N VAL A 128 -10.74 23.61 -2.88
CA VAL A 128 -10.72 24.96 -2.29
C VAL A 128 -11.86 25.21 -1.29
N ILE A 129 -12.91 24.39 -1.32
CA ILE A 129 -14.04 24.45 -0.39
C ILE A 129 -14.34 23.04 0.09
N ASN A 130 -14.21 22.83 1.41
CA ASN A 130 -14.51 21.55 2.05
C ASN A 130 -15.98 21.46 2.47
N GLY A 131 -16.52 20.25 2.49
CA GLY A 131 -17.87 19.92 2.99
C GLY A 131 -17.95 18.47 3.45
N GLY A 132 -19.13 18.03 3.92
CA GLY A 132 -19.38 16.64 4.34
C GLY A 132 -18.52 16.21 5.53
N SER A 133 -18.09 14.94 5.57
CA SER A 133 -17.23 14.38 6.65
C SER A 133 -15.86 15.06 6.83
N HIS A 134 -15.53 16.01 5.95
CA HIS A 134 -14.29 16.78 5.98
C HIS A 134 -14.50 18.26 6.39
N ALA A 135 -15.69 18.64 6.83
CA ALA A 135 -15.99 19.97 7.38
C ALA A 135 -16.91 19.86 8.61
N GLY A 136 -16.64 20.66 9.64
CA GLY A 136 -17.51 20.79 10.82
C GLY A 136 -18.37 22.04 10.68
N ASN A 137 -19.69 21.89 10.82
CA ASN A 137 -20.56 22.97 11.26
C ASN A 137 -20.96 22.68 12.71
#